data_AF-A0A4P9X0N4-F1
#
_entry.id   AF-A0A4P9X0N4-F1
#
_cell.length_a   1.000
_cell.length_b   1.000
_cell.length_c   1.000
_cell.angle_alpha   90.00
_cell.angle_beta   90.00
_cell.angle_gamma   90.00
#
_symmetry.space_group_name_H-M   'P 1'
#
loop_
_entity.id
_entity.type
_entity.pdbx_description
1 polymer ?
#
loop_
_entity_poly.entity_id
_entity_poly.type
_entity_poly.pdbx_seq_one_letter_code
_entity_poly.pdbx_strand_id
1 'polypeptide(L)'
;MFRNQYDGDATTWSPQGRIHQVEYAMEAVKQGSAAVGLRSNTHAVLVSLNRSFGDLATHKEKLIKIDGHMGIAFSGLLSDARILSSFMRREALTSKMLYDRSVPVSRVVEAIGNKAQVNTQQYGNRPYGVGLLVAGHDETGPHIHECMPSGTTFDYVAMAIGSRSQSAKTYLEKHFESFASATLDELILHGVRALRDCLQQDQNLTVESCSVGVVGKDTPFDILDGARLGDFIQKVETTEGGRRGAHAVPVETSNVTPSETPAADQDTQMST
;
A
#
# COMPACT_ATOMS: atom_id res chain seq x y z
N MET A 1 1.95 33.06 13.37
CA MET A 1 2.19 31.85 12.55
C MET A 1 3.68 31.80 12.25
N PHE A 2 4.40 30.77 12.70
CA PHE A 2 5.83 30.65 12.41
C PHE A 2 5.99 30.25 10.94
N ARG A 3 6.38 31.19 10.09
CA ARG A 3 6.69 30.93 8.68
C ARG A 3 8.09 30.34 8.61
N ASN A 4 8.20 29.10 8.12
CA ASN A 4 9.49 28.51 7.83
C ASN A 4 10.12 29.28 6.66
N GLN A 5 11.41 29.63 6.75
CA GLN A 5 12.11 30.37 5.68
C GLN A 5 12.80 29.43 4.68
N TYR A 6 12.89 28.14 5.01
CA TYR A 6 13.66 27.14 4.25
C TYR A 6 12.77 26.14 3.51
N ASP A 7 11.52 26.50 3.21
CA ASP A 7 10.55 25.63 2.53
C ASP A 7 10.06 26.20 1.19
N GLY A 8 10.66 27.28 0.69
CA GLY A 8 10.23 27.94 -0.55
C GLY A 8 10.58 27.19 -1.83
N ASP A 9 11.65 26.38 -1.83
CA ASP A 9 12.10 25.61 -2.99
C ASP A 9 12.77 24.28 -2.58
N ALA A 10 13.04 23.42 -3.56
CA ALA A 10 13.69 22.13 -3.35
C ALA A 10 15.22 22.22 -3.27
N THR A 11 15.79 23.40 -3.52
CA THR A 11 17.25 23.63 -3.56
C THR A 11 17.82 24.20 -2.27
N THR A 12 16.95 24.65 -1.35
CA THR A 12 17.32 25.26 -0.09
C THR A 12 17.40 24.21 1.02
N TRP A 13 18.57 24.11 1.63
CA TRP A 13 18.79 23.29 2.82
C TRP A 13 18.39 24.05 4.09
N SER A 14 17.72 23.35 5.00
CA SER A 14 17.51 23.87 6.35
C SER A 14 18.78 23.81 7.19
N PRO A 15 18.89 24.59 8.28
CA PRO A 15 20.00 24.50 9.23
C PRO A 15 20.17 23.10 9.87
N GLN A 16 19.11 22.27 9.83
CA GLN A 16 19.15 20.88 10.29
C GLN A 16 19.60 19.88 9.21
N GLY A 17 19.99 20.35 8.02
CA GLY A 17 20.41 19.48 6.91
C GLY A 17 19.25 18.73 6.26
N ARG A 18 18.07 19.35 6.18
CA ARG A 18 16.86 18.75 5.58
C ARG A 18 16.39 19.57 4.38
N ILE A 19 15.75 18.90 3.41
CA ILE A 19 15.06 19.56 2.30
C ILE A 19 13.55 19.39 2.50
N HIS A 20 12.89 20.44 3.01
CA HIS A 20 11.49 20.35 3.41
C HIS A 20 10.54 20.04 2.25
N GLN A 21 10.80 20.55 1.04
CA GLN A 21 9.97 20.26 -0.13
C GLN A 21 9.93 18.77 -0.49
N VAL A 22 11.03 18.04 -0.28
CA VAL A 22 11.08 16.58 -0.50
C VAL A 22 10.25 15.86 0.56
N GLU A 23 10.34 16.28 1.81
CA GLU A 23 9.57 15.69 2.91
C GLU A 23 8.06 15.93 2.75
N TYR A 24 7.67 17.11 2.27
CA TYR A 24 6.28 17.42 1.95
C TYR A 24 5.76 16.54 0.81
N ALA A 25 6.59 16.29 -0.22
CA ALA A 25 6.24 15.36 -1.29
C ALA A 25 6.09 13.92 -0.77
N MET A 26 6.92 13.49 0.18
CA MET A 26 6.76 12.19 0.84
C MET A 26 5.45 12.12 1.65
N GLU A 27 5.03 13.22 2.28
CA GLU A 27 3.75 13.27 2.98
C GLU A 27 2.56 13.14 2.01
N ALA A 28 2.66 13.72 0.81
CA ALA A 28 1.64 13.55 -0.24
C ALA A 28 1.41 12.06 -0.61
N VAL A 29 2.46 11.23 -0.55
CA VAL A 29 2.33 9.77 -0.77
C VAL A 29 1.46 9.13 0.29
N LYS A 30 1.58 9.54 1.57
CA LYS A 30 0.79 9.00 2.69
C LYS A 30 -0.68 9.41 2.62
N GLN A 31 -1.00 10.51 1.94
CA GLN A 31 -2.38 10.95 1.73
C GLN A 31 -3.10 10.16 0.61
N GLY A 32 -2.35 9.57 -0.32
CA GLY A 32 -2.91 8.65 -1.31
C GLY A 32 -3.45 7.37 -0.66
N SER A 33 -4.38 6.68 -1.33
CA SER A 33 -4.93 5.43 -0.77
C SER A 33 -3.88 4.33 -0.69
N ALA A 34 -4.13 3.28 0.09
CA ALA A 34 -3.18 2.20 0.26
C ALA A 34 -2.91 1.43 -1.05
N ALA A 35 -1.68 0.94 -1.19
CA ALA A 35 -1.27 -0.06 -2.17
C ALA A 35 -0.24 -0.99 -1.51
N VAL A 36 -0.31 -2.27 -1.85
CA VAL A 36 0.52 -3.34 -1.31
C VAL A 36 1.15 -4.08 -2.49
N GLY A 37 2.44 -4.38 -2.40
CA GLY A 37 3.18 -5.20 -3.34
C GLY A 37 3.89 -6.32 -2.60
N LEU A 38 3.86 -7.54 -3.14
CA LEU A 38 4.56 -8.68 -2.59
C LEU A 38 4.93 -9.68 -3.68
N ARG A 39 6.02 -10.41 -3.47
CA ARG A 39 6.50 -11.42 -4.42
C ARG A 39 6.75 -12.77 -3.76
N SER A 40 6.53 -13.83 -4.54
CA SER A 40 7.06 -15.17 -4.31
C SER A 40 8.32 -15.37 -5.15
N ASN A 41 8.82 -16.61 -5.23
CA ASN A 41 9.90 -16.96 -6.15
C ASN A 41 9.45 -17.00 -7.63
N THR A 42 8.14 -16.98 -7.90
CA THR A 42 7.59 -17.18 -9.25
C THR A 42 6.73 -16.02 -9.75
N HIS A 43 6.09 -15.28 -8.84
CA HIS A 43 5.14 -14.22 -9.18
C HIS A 43 5.36 -12.98 -8.32
N ALA A 44 5.01 -11.82 -8.87
CA ALA A 44 4.86 -10.56 -8.15
C ALA A 44 3.41 -10.08 -8.28
N VAL A 45 2.85 -9.60 -7.16
CA VAL A 45 1.45 -9.20 -7.06
C VAL A 45 1.38 -7.78 -6.49
N LEU A 46 0.53 -6.96 -7.11
CA LEU A 46 0.14 -5.64 -6.62
C LEU A 46 -1.33 -5.66 -6.24
N VAL A 47 -1.66 -5.14 -5.07
CA VAL A 47 -3.04 -5.01 -4.58
C VAL A 47 -3.25 -3.55 -4.19
N SER A 48 -4.26 -2.89 -4.75
CA SER A 48 -4.51 -1.47 -4.49
C SER A 48 -5.94 -1.19 -4.05
N LEU A 49 -6.08 -0.25 -3.10
CA LEU A 49 -7.37 0.29 -2.70
C LEU A 49 -7.75 1.46 -3.61
N ASN A 50 -8.78 1.26 -4.43
CA ASN A 50 -9.40 2.30 -5.23
C ASN A 50 -10.41 3.05 -4.38
N ARG A 51 -10.34 4.38 -4.37
CA ARG A 51 -11.34 5.24 -3.71
C ARG A 51 -12.32 5.79 -4.74
N SER A 52 -13.58 5.87 -4.35
CA SER A 52 -14.61 6.69 -5.01
C SER A 52 -14.72 8.03 -4.29
N PHE A 53 -15.19 9.05 -5.02
CA PHE A 53 -15.49 10.37 -4.47
C PHE A 53 -17.01 10.52 -4.25
N GLY A 54 -17.59 9.59 -3.49
CA GLY A 54 -19.03 9.47 -3.26
C GLY A 54 -19.74 8.53 -4.24
N ASP A 55 -21.01 8.30 -3.99
CA ASP A 55 -21.80 7.22 -4.61
C ASP A 55 -21.98 7.37 -6.13
N LEU A 56 -21.91 8.61 -6.64
CA LEU A 56 -22.04 8.91 -8.06
C LEU A 56 -20.72 8.80 -8.82
N ALA A 57 -19.60 8.62 -8.12
CA ALA A 57 -18.27 8.62 -8.72
C ALA A 57 -17.76 7.20 -8.94
N THR A 58 -17.26 6.92 -10.14
CA THR A 58 -16.56 5.67 -10.42
C THR A 58 -15.25 5.59 -9.62
N HIS A 59 -14.97 4.40 -9.10
CA HIS A 59 -13.68 4.07 -8.50
C HIS A 59 -12.54 4.33 -9.49
N LYS A 60 -11.51 5.06 -9.04
CA LYS A 60 -10.32 5.33 -9.87
C LYS A 60 -9.29 4.23 -9.65
N GLU A 61 -9.02 3.48 -10.70
CA GLU A 61 -7.98 2.46 -10.72
C GLU A 61 -6.60 3.06 -10.48
N LYS A 62 -5.80 2.33 -9.71
CA LYS A 62 -4.43 2.72 -9.35
C LYS A 62 -3.35 1.86 -9.97
N LEU A 63 -3.74 0.73 -10.54
CA LEU A 63 -2.82 -0.14 -11.25
C LEU A 63 -2.66 0.39 -12.68
N ILE A 64 -1.42 0.51 -13.13
CA ILE A 64 -1.11 0.95 -14.49
C ILE A 64 -0.16 -0.07 -15.10
N LYS A 65 -0.60 -0.72 -16.17
CA LYS A 65 0.26 -1.60 -16.98
C LYS A 65 1.31 -0.77 -17.72
N ILE A 66 2.58 -1.16 -17.60
CA ILE A 66 3.71 -0.51 -18.25
C ILE A 66 4.12 -1.29 -19.50
N ASP A 67 4.37 -2.59 -19.35
CA ASP A 67 4.73 -3.49 -20.44
C ASP A 67 4.14 -4.88 -20.16
N GLY A 68 4.37 -5.84 -21.06
CA GLY A 68 3.98 -7.24 -20.87
C GLY A 68 4.54 -7.85 -19.60
N HIS A 69 5.72 -7.46 -19.12
CA HIS A 69 6.38 -8.04 -17.94
C HIS A 69 6.42 -7.11 -16.73
N MET A 70 5.69 -5.98 -16.76
CA MET A 70 5.80 -4.93 -15.73
C MET A 70 4.51 -4.11 -15.57
N GLY A 71 4.15 -3.85 -14.33
CA GLY A 71 3.09 -2.91 -13.96
C GLY A 71 3.41 -2.16 -12.68
N ILE A 72 2.66 -1.10 -12.42
CA ILE A 72 2.85 -0.26 -11.24
C ILE A 72 1.54 -0.05 -10.48
N ALA A 73 1.66 0.15 -9.17
CA ALA A 73 0.66 0.77 -8.32
C ALA A 73 1.23 2.08 -7.81
N PHE A 74 0.43 3.15 -7.74
CA PHE A 74 0.91 4.45 -7.24
C PHE A 74 0.15 4.90 -5.99
N SER A 75 0.74 5.79 -5.20
CA SER A 75 0.06 6.53 -4.13
C SER A 75 0.52 7.99 -4.12
N GLY A 76 -0.44 8.92 -4.09
CA GLY A 76 -0.18 10.36 -4.19
C GLY A 76 -0.83 10.96 -5.44
N LEU A 77 -0.14 11.89 -6.11
CA LEU A 77 -0.67 12.65 -7.25
C LEU A 77 -0.74 11.79 -8.53
N LEU A 78 -1.96 11.58 -9.05
CA LEU A 78 -2.19 10.85 -10.30
C LEU A 78 -1.53 11.52 -11.52
N SER A 79 -1.43 12.85 -11.56
CA SER A 79 -0.75 13.57 -12.64
C SER A 79 0.70 13.15 -12.77
N ASP A 80 1.39 13.01 -11.64
CA ASP A 80 2.80 12.65 -11.59
C ASP A 80 2.96 11.16 -11.91
N ALA A 81 2.05 10.31 -11.43
CA ALA A 81 2.00 8.90 -11.80
C ALA A 81 1.88 8.70 -13.33
N ARG A 82 1.09 9.54 -14.01
CA ARG A 82 0.93 9.49 -15.48
C ARG A 82 2.20 9.91 -16.22
N ILE A 83 2.91 10.92 -15.73
CA ILE A 83 4.19 11.35 -16.30
C ILE A 83 5.22 10.22 -16.16
N LEU A 84 5.35 9.64 -14.96
CA LEU A 84 6.31 8.57 -14.70
C LEU A 84 5.95 7.28 -15.45
N SER A 85 4.68 6.86 -15.49
CA SER A 85 4.27 5.69 -16.28
C SER A 85 4.50 5.86 -17.77
N SER A 86 4.27 7.05 -18.33
CA SER A 86 4.57 7.34 -19.74
C SER A 86 6.07 7.27 -20.02
N PHE A 87 6.88 7.78 -19.09
CA PHE A 87 8.34 7.63 -19.14
C PHE A 87 8.76 6.16 -19.11
N MET A 88 8.26 5.36 -18.18
CA MET A 88 8.56 3.93 -18.08
C MET A 88 8.17 3.14 -19.33
N ARG A 89 6.98 3.41 -19.89
CA ARG A 89 6.52 2.80 -21.14
C ARG A 89 7.48 3.06 -22.29
N ARG A 90 7.98 4.29 -22.38
CA ARG A 90 8.97 4.67 -23.40
C ARG A 90 10.30 3.97 -23.19
N GLU A 91 10.79 3.83 -21.96
CA GLU A 91 12.02 3.09 -21.67
C GLU A 91 11.88 1.60 -22.04
N ALA A 92 10.76 0.97 -21.67
CA ALA A 92 10.47 -0.42 -22.01
C ALA A 92 10.38 -0.63 -23.53
N LEU A 93 9.63 0.23 -24.22
CA LEU A 93 9.49 0.18 -25.67
C LEU A 93 10.83 0.40 -26.39
N THR A 94 11.66 1.31 -25.89
CA THR A 94 12.99 1.59 -26.46
C THR A 94 13.90 0.38 -26.36
N SER A 95 13.92 -0.32 -25.21
CA SER A 95 14.68 -1.56 -25.07
C SER A 95 14.21 -2.64 -26.06
N LYS A 96 12.89 -2.78 -26.20
CA LYS A 96 12.31 -3.75 -27.14
C LYS A 96 12.65 -3.42 -28.60
N MET A 97 12.62 -2.14 -28.98
CA MET A 97 12.99 -1.72 -30.34
C MET A 97 14.48 -1.88 -30.64
N LEU A 98 15.37 -1.57 -29.69
CA LEU A 98 16.82 -1.56 -29.92
C LEU A 98 17.47 -2.94 -29.75
N TYR A 99 16.96 -3.75 -28.82
CA TYR A 99 17.61 -4.98 -28.38
C TYR A 99 16.73 -6.22 -28.49
N ASP A 100 15.49 -6.08 -28.98
CA ASP A 100 14.49 -7.15 -29.07
C ASP A 100 14.30 -7.93 -27.76
N ARG A 101 14.43 -7.24 -26.62
CA ARG A 101 14.29 -7.83 -25.28
C ARG A 101 13.57 -6.91 -24.32
N SER A 102 12.83 -7.53 -23.40
CA SER A 102 12.24 -6.85 -22.25
C SER A 102 13.34 -6.19 -21.40
N VAL A 103 13.09 -4.95 -21.00
CA VAL A 103 14.01 -4.21 -20.14
C VAL A 103 14.04 -4.83 -18.73
N PRO A 104 15.22 -5.02 -18.10
CA PRO A 104 15.30 -5.43 -16.71
C PRO A 104 14.56 -4.43 -15.80
N VAL A 105 13.83 -4.93 -14.79
CA VAL A 105 12.98 -4.09 -13.95
C VAL A 105 13.82 -3.06 -13.18
N SER A 106 14.95 -3.50 -12.64
CA SER A 106 15.91 -2.67 -11.91
C SER A 106 16.40 -1.47 -12.73
N ARG A 107 16.63 -1.64 -14.04
CA ARG A 107 17.09 -0.57 -14.94
C ARG A 107 16.03 0.53 -15.10
N VAL A 108 14.75 0.15 -15.24
CA VAL A 108 13.67 1.14 -15.34
C VAL A 108 13.49 1.89 -14.03
N VAL A 109 13.58 1.17 -12.90
CA VAL A 109 13.49 1.76 -11.55
C VAL A 109 14.62 2.75 -11.30
N GLU A 110 15.86 2.40 -11.65
CA GLU A 110 17.01 3.30 -11.56
C GLU A 110 16.84 4.55 -12.44
N ALA A 111 16.32 4.37 -13.67
CA ALA A 111 16.01 5.50 -14.55
C ALA A 111 14.94 6.43 -13.96
N ILE A 112 13.94 5.91 -13.24
CA ILE A 112 12.97 6.71 -12.49
C ILE A 112 13.65 7.46 -11.35
N GLY A 113 14.49 6.78 -10.56
CA GLY A 113 15.24 7.40 -9.47
C GLY A 113 16.06 8.59 -9.95
N ASN A 114 16.81 8.40 -11.04
CA ASN A 114 17.57 9.48 -11.69
C ASN A 114 16.67 10.61 -12.20
N LYS A 115 15.53 10.29 -12.83
CA LYS A 115 14.57 11.28 -13.29
C LYS A 115 13.94 12.08 -12.14
N ALA A 116 13.64 11.42 -11.02
CA ALA A 116 13.10 12.06 -9.82
C ALA A 116 14.15 12.94 -9.14
N GLN A 117 15.42 12.51 -9.13
CA GLN A 117 16.51 13.24 -8.51
C GLN A 117 16.79 14.60 -9.19
N VAL A 118 16.62 14.69 -10.51
CA VAL A 118 16.73 15.97 -11.22
C VAL A 118 15.73 17.01 -10.68
N ASN A 119 14.51 16.56 -10.33
CA ASN A 119 13.46 17.42 -9.80
C ASN A 119 13.67 17.84 -8.33
N THR A 120 14.60 17.22 -7.60
CA THR A 120 14.93 17.59 -6.22
C THR A 120 16.10 18.58 -6.13
N GLN A 121 16.84 18.79 -7.23
CA GLN A 121 18.05 19.61 -7.25
C GLN A 121 17.99 20.83 -8.19
N GLN A 122 17.03 20.88 -9.10
CA GLN A 122 16.89 22.00 -10.04
C GLN A 122 15.90 23.04 -9.53
N TYR A 123 16.33 24.31 -9.52
CA TYR A 123 15.47 25.43 -9.17
C TYR A 123 14.26 25.54 -10.10
N GLY A 124 13.10 25.87 -9.55
CA GLY A 124 11.83 25.99 -10.29
C GLY A 124 11.11 24.66 -10.56
N ASN A 125 11.80 23.52 -10.41
CA ASN A 125 11.15 22.21 -10.44
C ASN A 125 10.64 21.84 -9.04
N ARG A 126 9.63 20.97 -8.99
CA ARG A 126 9.15 20.34 -7.76
C ARG A 126 9.38 18.83 -7.79
N PRO A 127 9.65 18.18 -6.63
CA PRO A 127 9.63 16.73 -6.52
C PRO A 127 8.29 16.15 -7.00
N TYR A 128 8.34 14.92 -7.51
CA TYR A 128 7.12 14.20 -7.84
C TYR A 128 6.37 13.83 -6.56
N GLY A 129 5.11 14.23 -6.43
CA GLY A 129 4.28 13.97 -5.26
C GLY A 129 3.64 12.58 -5.28
N VAL A 130 4.38 11.56 -5.72
CA VAL A 130 3.88 10.20 -5.90
C VAL A 130 4.94 9.17 -5.49
N GLY A 131 4.50 8.14 -4.79
CA GLY A 131 5.27 6.92 -4.56
C GLY A 131 4.77 5.83 -5.49
N LEU A 132 5.69 5.03 -6.05
CA LEU A 132 5.36 3.91 -6.93
C LEU A 132 5.77 2.60 -6.28
N LEU A 133 4.91 1.59 -6.38
CA LEU A 133 5.29 0.19 -6.27
C LEU A 133 5.35 -0.38 -7.68
N VAL A 134 6.51 -0.90 -8.07
CA VAL A 134 6.75 -1.49 -9.38
C VAL A 134 6.83 -3.00 -9.20
N ALA A 135 5.92 -3.73 -9.83
CA ALA A 135 6.00 -5.18 -9.95
C ALA A 135 6.43 -5.55 -11.35
N GLY A 136 7.42 -6.42 -11.47
CA GLY A 136 7.83 -6.96 -12.74
C GLY A 136 8.43 -8.34 -12.61
N HIS A 137 8.53 -9.04 -13.73
CA HIS A 137 9.24 -10.31 -13.80
C HIS A 137 10.24 -10.23 -14.96
N ASP A 138 11.52 -10.43 -14.68
CA ASP A 138 12.57 -10.49 -15.70
C ASP A 138 13.37 -11.80 -15.59
N GLU A 139 14.51 -11.88 -16.27
CA GLU A 139 15.38 -13.07 -16.28
C GLU A 139 15.86 -13.48 -14.89
N THR A 140 15.92 -12.55 -13.94
CA THR A 140 16.34 -12.80 -12.55
C THR A 140 15.18 -13.16 -11.64
N GLY A 141 13.95 -13.16 -12.16
CA GLY A 141 12.73 -13.55 -11.45
C GLY A 141 11.78 -12.38 -11.19
N PRO A 142 10.82 -12.55 -10.26
CA PRO A 142 9.88 -11.51 -9.87
C PRO A 142 10.52 -10.47 -8.92
N HIS A 143 10.14 -9.21 -9.07
CA HIS A 143 10.65 -8.06 -8.31
C HIS A 143 9.53 -7.17 -7.81
N ILE A 144 9.74 -6.56 -6.64
CA ILE A 144 8.89 -5.51 -6.08
C ILE A 144 9.78 -4.35 -5.68
N HIS A 145 9.72 -3.25 -6.43
CA HIS A 145 10.47 -2.05 -6.10
C HIS A 145 9.58 -0.94 -5.58
N GLU A 146 10.07 -0.19 -4.60
CA GLU A 146 9.49 1.09 -4.20
C GLU A 146 10.30 2.23 -4.83
N CYS A 147 9.61 3.21 -5.44
CA CYS A 147 10.20 4.48 -5.86
C CYS A 147 9.59 5.60 -5.04
N MET A 148 10.42 6.38 -4.35
CA MET A 148 9.98 7.50 -3.51
C MET A 148 10.18 8.86 -4.20
N PRO A 149 9.41 9.89 -3.80
CA PRO A 149 9.61 11.28 -4.22
C PRO A 149 11.04 11.82 -4.06
N SER A 150 11.80 11.27 -3.10
CA SER A 150 13.19 11.65 -2.83
C SER A 150 14.17 11.22 -3.93
N GLY A 151 13.74 10.43 -4.90
CA GLY A 151 14.63 9.78 -5.89
C GLY A 151 15.24 8.48 -5.39
N THR A 152 15.01 8.11 -4.12
CA THR A 152 15.48 6.84 -3.56
C THR A 152 14.58 5.70 -4.03
N THR A 153 15.22 4.58 -4.37
CA THR A 153 14.55 3.35 -4.80
C THR A 153 15.04 2.17 -3.98
N PHE A 154 14.15 1.24 -3.64
CA PHE A 154 14.47 0.04 -2.88
C PHE A 154 13.85 -1.20 -3.53
N ASP A 155 14.51 -2.34 -3.38
CA ASP A 155 13.96 -3.66 -3.72
C ASP A 155 13.44 -4.35 -2.44
N TYR A 156 12.26 -4.95 -2.53
CA TYR A 156 11.55 -5.52 -1.40
C TYR A 156 11.04 -6.94 -1.70
N VAL A 157 10.90 -7.74 -0.64
CA VAL A 157 10.10 -8.97 -0.66
C VAL A 157 8.60 -8.62 -0.65
N ALA A 158 8.24 -7.66 0.19
CA ALA A 158 6.92 -7.06 0.21
C ALA A 158 7.00 -5.63 0.76
N MET A 159 6.12 -4.76 0.29
CA MET A 159 6.04 -3.38 0.72
C MET A 159 4.62 -2.83 0.61
N ALA A 160 4.28 -1.86 1.44
CA ALA A 160 3.02 -1.14 1.37
C ALA A 160 3.22 0.38 1.45
N ILE A 161 2.51 1.12 0.59
CA ILE A 161 2.55 2.58 0.52
C ILE A 161 1.13 3.16 0.66
N GLY A 162 1.04 4.46 0.94
CA GLY A 162 -0.23 5.17 1.07
C GLY A 162 -0.81 5.19 2.48
N SER A 163 -2.05 5.64 2.57
CA SER A 163 -2.74 5.93 3.83
C SER A 163 -2.90 4.66 4.66
N ARG A 164 -2.46 4.70 5.92
CA ARG A 164 -2.54 3.58 6.88
C ARG A 164 -1.81 2.32 6.41
N SER A 165 -0.80 2.47 5.55
CA SER A 165 0.01 1.34 5.09
C SER A 165 0.79 0.65 6.22
N GLN A 166 0.99 1.31 7.37
CA GLN A 166 1.67 0.71 8.51
C GLN A 166 1.01 -0.58 9.00
N SER A 167 -0.33 -0.66 9.00
CA SER A 167 -1.05 -1.88 9.36
C SER A 167 -0.73 -3.04 8.41
N ALA A 168 -0.71 -2.76 7.10
CA ALA A 168 -0.29 -3.74 6.10
C ALA A 168 1.17 -4.15 6.30
N LYS A 169 2.09 -3.21 6.58
CA LYS A 169 3.50 -3.53 6.85
C LYS A 169 3.64 -4.50 8.03
N THR A 170 2.92 -4.26 9.12
CA THR A 170 2.91 -5.17 10.28
C THR A 170 2.38 -6.56 9.93
N TYR A 171 1.38 -6.67 9.03
CA TYR A 171 0.95 -7.98 8.52
C TYR A 171 2.04 -8.64 7.68
N LEU A 172 2.63 -7.91 6.74
CA LEU A 172 3.67 -8.43 5.83
C LEU A 172 4.90 -8.90 6.61
N GLU A 173 5.37 -8.14 7.60
CA GLU A 173 6.51 -8.50 8.47
C GLU A 173 6.28 -9.80 9.26
N LYS A 174 5.03 -10.16 9.57
CA LYS A 174 4.72 -11.41 10.26
C LYS A 174 4.68 -12.62 9.33
N HIS A 175 4.50 -12.41 8.03
CA HIS A 175 4.21 -13.47 7.07
C HIS A 175 5.22 -13.55 5.91
N PHE A 176 6.20 -12.65 5.81
CA PHE A 176 7.07 -12.56 4.62
C PHE A 176 7.86 -13.84 4.32
N GLU A 177 8.21 -14.62 5.35
CA GLU A 177 8.95 -15.88 5.19
C GLU A 177 8.16 -16.92 4.40
N SER A 178 6.82 -16.89 4.46
CA SER A 178 5.97 -17.82 3.72
C SER A 178 5.75 -17.41 2.26
N PHE A 179 6.12 -16.20 1.86
CA PHE A 179 5.84 -15.71 0.50
C PHE A 179 6.69 -16.40 -0.56
N ALA A 180 7.93 -16.77 -0.25
CA ALA A 180 8.86 -17.35 -1.24
C ALA A 180 8.31 -18.64 -1.89
N SER A 181 7.69 -19.50 -1.08
CA SER A 181 7.08 -20.78 -1.51
C SER A 181 5.59 -20.70 -1.81
N ALA A 182 4.95 -19.54 -1.60
CA ALA A 182 3.52 -19.38 -1.81
C ALA A 182 3.13 -19.57 -3.29
N THR A 183 2.01 -20.25 -3.49
CA THR A 183 1.32 -20.29 -4.79
C THR A 183 0.77 -18.91 -5.15
N LEU A 184 0.42 -18.70 -6.42
CA LEU A 184 -0.16 -17.43 -6.87
C LEU A 184 -1.41 -17.05 -6.06
N ASP A 185 -2.32 -17.99 -5.85
CA ASP A 185 -3.59 -17.76 -5.14
C ASP A 185 -3.36 -17.42 -3.66
N GLU A 186 -2.41 -18.09 -3.00
CA GLU A 186 -2.02 -17.78 -1.62
C GLU A 186 -1.36 -16.41 -1.51
N LEU A 187 -0.53 -16.05 -2.49
CA LEU A 187 0.14 -14.75 -2.54
C LEU A 187 -0.88 -13.61 -2.73
N ILE A 188 -1.86 -13.79 -3.61
CA ILE A 188 -2.99 -12.85 -3.76
C ILE A 188 -3.76 -12.73 -2.45
N LEU A 189 -4.05 -13.86 -1.78
CA LEU A 189 -4.78 -13.87 -0.51
C LEU A 189 -4.02 -13.09 0.59
N HIS A 190 -2.70 -13.23 0.68
CA HIS A 190 -1.86 -12.43 1.58
C HIS A 190 -1.93 -10.94 1.25
N GLY A 191 -1.86 -10.57 -0.03
CA GLY A 191 -1.96 -9.18 -0.47
C GLY A 191 -3.32 -8.54 -0.15
N VAL A 192 -4.42 -9.26 -0.39
CA VAL A 192 -5.79 -8.80 -0.08
C VAL A 192 -5.99 -8.68 1.43
N ARG A 193 -5.48 -9.62 2.23
CA ARG A 193 -5.49 -9.54 3.70
C ARG A 193 -4.73 -8.32 4.22
N ALA A 194 -3.50 -8.12 3.72
CA ALA A 194 -2.70 -6.96 4.09
C ALA A 194 -3.40 -5.65 3.74
N LEU A 195 -4.02 -5.55 2.56
CA LEU A 195 -4.76 -4.36 2.14
C LEU A 195 -6.00 -4.11 3.01
N ARG A 196 -6.70 -5.17 3.42
CA ARG A 196 -7.87 -5.08 4.30
C ARG A 196 -7.53 -4.47 5.65
N ASP A 197 -6.35 -4.75 6.20
CA ASP A 197 -5.88 -4.15 7.46
C ASP A 197 -5.60 -2.63 7.34
N CYS A 198 -5.54 -2.09 6.11
CA CYS A 198 -5.49 -0.65 5.85
C CYS A 198 -6.86 0.04 5.83
N LEU A 199 -7.98 -0.69 5.94
CA LEU A 199 -9.34 -0.13 5.96
C LEU A 199 -9.74 0.39 7.34
N GLN A 200 -10.83 1.18 7.41
CA GLN A 200 -11.48 1.49 8.69
C GLN A 200 -12.23 0.24 9.17
N GLN A 201 -12.46 0.11 10.49
CA GLN A 201 -13.04 -1.11 11.07
C GLN A 201 -14.45 -1.45 10.55
N ASP A 202 -15.17 -0.44 10.06
CA ASP A 202 -16.52 -0.46 9.50
C ASP A 202 -16.56 -0.66 7.97
N GLN A 203 -15.41 -0.64 7.29
CA GLN A 203 -15.32 -0.79 5.85
C GLN A 203 -14.84 -2.18 5.45
N ASN A 204 -15.49 -2.76 4.45
CA ASN A 204 -15.08 -4.02 3.82
C ASN A 204 -14.53 -3.76 2.42
N LEU A 205 -13.71 -4.69 1.94
CA LEU A 205 -13.26 -4.67 0.54
C LEU A 205 -14.41 -5.10 -0.36
N THR A 206 -14.66 -4.34 -1.42
CA THR A 206 -15.54 -4.74 -2.52
C THR A 206 -14.72 -4.97 -3.79
N VAL A 207 -15.35 -5.61 -4.78
CA VAL A 207 -14.75 -5.81 -6.10
C VAL A 207 -14.41 -4.47 -6.79
N GLU A 208 -15.17 -3.42 -6.52
CA GLU A 208 -14.93 -2.10 -7.11
C GLU A 208 -13.84 -1.30 -6.38
N SER A 209 -13.74 -1.47 -5.06
CA SER A 209 -12.76 -0.77 -4.23
C SER A 209 -11.37 -1.41 -4.28
N CYS A 210 -11.23 -2.59 -4.86
CA CYS A 210 -9.97 -3.35 -4.88
C CYS A 210 -9.54 -3.62 -6.33
N SER A 211 -8.24 -3.56 -6.60
CA SER A 211 -7.67 -4.07 -7.84
C SER A 211 -6.45 -4.90 -7.53
N VAL A 212 -6.27 -5.99 -8.27
CA VAL A 212 -5.13 -6.90 -8.15
C VAL A 212 -4.46 -7.04 -9.50
N GLY A 213 -3.16 -6.77 -9.55
CA GLY A 213 -2.31 -6.97 -10.72
C GLY A 213 -1.31 -8.09 -10.45
N VAL A 214 -1.12 -8.97 -11.42
CA VAL A 214 -0.26 -10.15 -11.30
C VAL A 214 0.72 -10.17 -12.45
N VAL A 215 1.97 -10.51 -12.17
CA VAL A 215 2.99 -10.84 -13.17
C VAL A 215 3.82 -12.01 -12.69
N GLY A 216 4.29 -12.88 -13.58
CA GLY A 216 5.10 -14.02 -13.20
C GLY A 216 5.79 -14.69 -14.39
N LYS A 217 6.37 -15.86 -14.13
CA LYS A 217 6.97 -16.68 -15.19
C LYS A 217 5.89 -17.07 -16.21
N ASP A 218 6.10 -16.71 -17.46
CA ASP A 218 5.17 -16.93 -18.58
C ASP A 218 3.78 -16.30 -18.41
N THR A 219 3.62 -15.42 -17.43
CA THR A 219 2.35 -14.72 -17.14
C THR A 219 2.58 -13.22 -17.31
N PRO A 220 2.08 -12.61 -18.39
CA PRO A 220 2.23 -11.18 -18.59
C PRO A 220 1.48 -10.41 -17.49
N PHE A 221 1.92 -9.18 -17.20
CA PHE A 221 1.24 -8.30 -16.26
C PHE A 221 -0.20 -8.09 -16.70
N ASP A 222 -1.12 -8.53 -15.85
CA ASP A 222 -2.55 -8.40 -16.07
C ASP A 222 -3.29 -8.05 -14.78
N ILE A 223 -4.42 -7.38 -14.93
CA ILE A 223 -5.29 -6.97 -13.82
C ILE A 223 -6.42 -7.99 -13.73
N LEU A 224 -6.62 -8.58 -12.55
CA LEU A 224 -7.61 -9.62 -12.34
C LEU A 224 -9.05 -9.13 -12.57
N ASP A 225 -9.83 -9.98 -13.22
CA ASP A 225 -11.27 -9.77 -13.40
C ASP A 225 -12.03 -9.74 -12.07
N GLY A 226 -13.12 -8.98 -12.05
CA GLY A 226 -13.94 -8.79 -10.86
C GLY A 226 -14.51 -10.09 -10.26
N ALA A 227 -14.80 -11.10 -11.08
CA ALA A 227 -15.30 -12.40 -10.61
C ALA A 227 -14.24 -13.16 -9.79
N ARG A 228 -13.03 -13.34 -10.34
CA ARG A 228 -11.92 -13.99 -9.61
C ARG A 228 -11.56 -13.21 -8.35
N LEU A 229 -11.58 -11.87 -8.42
CA LEU A 229 -11.31 -11.01 -7.28
C LEU A 229 -12.35 -11.20 -6.15
N GLY A 230 -13.63 -11.34 -6.51
CA GLY A 230 -14.72 -11.61 -5.56
C GLY A 230 -14.47 -12.86 -4.72
N ASP A 231 -14.01 -13.95 -5.35
CA ASP A 231 -13.68 -15.20 -4.65
C ASP A 231 -12.58 -15.00 -3.60
N PHE A 232 -11.55 -14.23 -3.90
CA PHE A 232 -10.47 -13.93 -2.95
C PHE A 232 -10.96 -13.06 -1.79
N ILE A 233 -11.77 -12.04 -2.08
CA ILE A 233 -12.34 -11.16 -1.04
C ILE A 233 -13.21 -11.98 -0.07
N GLN A 234 -14.10 -12.84 -0.58
CA GLN A 234 -14.96 -13.69 0.24
C GLN A 234 -14.16 -14.68 1.11
N LYS A 235 -13.08 -15.25 0.58
CA LYS A 235 -12.16 -16.12 1.35
C LYS A 235 -11.47 -15.37 2.50
N VAL A 236 -11.11 -14.10 2.30
CA VAL A 236 -10.53 -13.27 3.37
C VAL A 236 -11.54 -12.99 4.47
N GLU A 237 -12.77 -12.63 4.11
CA GLU A 237 -13.83 -12.34 5.08
C GLU A 237 -14.22 -13.57 5.92
N THR A 238 -14.35 -14.74 5.30
CA THR A 238 -14.72 -15.99 6.00
C THR A 238 -13.64 -16.45 6.98
N THR A 239 -12.35 -16.34 6.62
CA THR A 239 -11.23 -16.70 7.51
C THR A 239 -11.21 -15.84 8.78
N GLU A 240 -11.60 -14.58 8.67
CA GLU A 240 -11.55 -13.59 9.76
C GLU A 240 -12.84 -13.55 10.58
N GLY A 241 -14.01 -13.84 9.99
CA GLY A 241 -15.26 -14.06 10.71
C GLY A 241 -15.14 -15.19 11.74
N GLY A 242 -14.39 -16.24 11.41
CA GLY A 242 -14.05 -17.31 12.36
C GLY A 242 -13.13 -16.87 13.51
N ARG A 243 -12.20 -15.94 13.26
CA ARG A 243 -11.33 -15.36 14.31
C ARG A 243 -12.08 -14.40 15.22
N ARG A 244 -13.02 -13.60 14.69
CA ARG A 244 -13.90 -12.74 15.49
C ARG A 244 -14.90 -13.56 16.33
N GLY A 245 -15.40 -14.68 15.81
CA GLY A 245 -16.28 -15.61 16.54
C GLY A 245 -15.59 -16.34 17.71
N ALA A 246 -14.30 -16.64 17.61
CA ALA A 246 -13.55 -17.31 18.68
C ALA A 246 -13.21 -16.40 19.88
N HIS A 247 -13.30 -15.07 19.73
CA HIS A 247 -13.10 -14.11 20.82
C HIS A 247 -14.40 -13.62 21.48
N ALA A 248 -15.56 -14.02 20.96
CA ALA A 248 -16.84 -13.78 21.63
C ALA A 248 -17.11 -14.91 22.65
N VAL A 249 -16.44 -14.85 23.80
CA VAL A 249 -16.90 -15.61 24.97
C VAL A 249 -18.25 -15.02 25.37
N PRO A 250 -19.32 -15.82 25.56
CA PRO A 250 -20.58 -15.30 26.05
C PRO A 250 -20.33 -14.78 27.47
N VAL A 251 -20.60 -13.50 27.71
CA VAL A 251 -20.69 -12.99 29.08
C VAL A 251 -21.93 -13.64 29.69
N GLU A 252 -21.73 -14.71 30.44
CA GLU A 252 -22.75 -15.24 31.35
C GLU A 252 -23.06 -14.13 32.36
N THR A 253 -24.23 -13.52 32.21
CA THR A 253 -24.82 -12.65 33.22
C THR A 253 -25.19 -13.52 34.42
N SER A 254 -24.28 -13.65 35.38
CA SER A 254 -24.59 -14.19 36.70
C SER A 254 -25.48 -13.19 37.44
N ASN A 255 -26.77 -13.52 37.50
CA ASN A 255 -27.73 -12.88 38.41
C ASN A 255 -27.27 -13.13 39.85
N VAL A 256 -26.63 -12.14 40.47
CA VAL A 256 -26.44 -12.09 41.92
C VAL A 256 -27.54 -11.19 42.49
N THR A 257 -28.59 -11.82 43.00
CA THR A 257 -29.56 -11.21 43.92
C THR A 257 -28.86 -10.78 45.21
N PRO A 258 -29.06 -9.55 45.70
CA PRO A 258 -28.57 -9.16 47.03
C PRO A 258 -29.45 -9.79 48.10
N SER A 259 -28.85 -10.58 48.99
CA SER A 259 -29.47 -11.09 50.20
C SER A 259 -29.63 -9.97 51.23
N GLU A 260 -30.87 -9.70 51.63
CA GLU A 260 -31.22 -8.87 52.77
C GLU A 260 -30.78 -9.53 54.09
N THR A 261 -30.12 -8.76 54.96
CA THR A 261 -29.90 -9.11 56.37
C THR A 261 -30.63 -8.09 57.24
N PRO A 262 -31.44 -8.48 58.24
CA PRO A 262 -32.22 -7.53 59.02
C PRO A 262 -31.50 -6.99 60.27
N ALA A 263 -31.69 -5.68 60.48
CA ALA A 263 -31.78 -4.85 61.69
C ALA A 263 -31.03 -5.20 62.99
N ALA A 264 -30.30 -4.22 63.52
CA ALA A 264 -30.41 -3.78 64.93
C ALA A 264 -29.81 -2.37 65.12
N ASP A 265 -30.58 -1.53 65.82
CA ASP A 265 -30.28 -0.17 66.29
C ASP A 265 -28.97 -0.06 67.10
N GLN A 266 -28.32 1.11 67.02
CA GLN A 266 -28.01 1.92 68.19
C GLN A 266 -27.58 3.36 67.81
N ASP A 267 -28.36 4.30 68.35
CA ASP A 267 -28.03 5.72 68.52
C ASP A 267 -26.59 5.93 69.03
N THR A 268 -25.95 7.05 68.64
CA THR A 268 -25.54 8.13 69.58
C THR A 268 -24.95 9.31 68.78
N GLN A 269 -25.45 10.50 69.11
CA GLN A 269 -25.04 11.81 68.62
C GLN A 269 -23.66 12.25 69.16
N MET A 270 -23.02 13.18 68.45
CA MET A 270 -22.41 14.45 68.94
C MET A 270 -21.05 14.77 68.31
N SER A 271 -21.08 15.86 67.56
CA SER A 271 -20.07 16.91 67.40
C SER A 271 -18.85 16.89 68.33
N THR A 272 -17.66 17.03 67.73
CA THR A 272 -16.78 18.20 67.86
C THR A 272 -15.92 18.36 66.62
#